data_AF-A0A5C6T3L4-F1
#
_entry.id   AF-A0A5C6T3L4-F1
#
_cell.length_a   1.000
_cell.length_b   1.000
_cell.length_c   1.000
_cell.angle_alpha   90.00
_cell.angle_beta   90.00
_cell.angle_gamma   90.00
#
_symmetry.space_group_name_H-M   'P 1'
#
loop_
_entity.id
_entity.type
_entity.pdbx_description
1 polymer ?
#
loop_
_entity_poly.entity_id
_entity_poly.type
_entity_poly.pdbx_seq_one_letter_code
_entity_poly.pdbx_strand_id
1 'polypeptide(L)'
;MRAPSASASSSGQSPALLARIEEKKAELENLKELRELSAAVATQMEALEQKLSTLSDGTEAIAAVVGNWHNVLRAISMASSKLAKTAADPTNASEDSTGPLPQTLVRIPTEHAPALQAQAEAAEAAAEEEES
;
A
#
# COMPACT_ATOMS: atom_id res chain seq x y z
N MET A 1 -30.50 67.37 54.85
CA MET A 1 -29.64 66.25 55.29
C MET A 1 -29.35 65.36 54.07
N ARG A 2 -28.17 65.49 53.45
CA ARG A 2 -27.65 64.58 52.41
C ARG A 2 -26.20 64.29 52.79
N ALA A 3 -25.89 63.03 53.07
CA ALA A 3 -24.53 62.59 53.35
C ALA A 3 -23.76 62.40 52.04
N PRO A 4 -22.47 62.76 51.96
CA PRO A 4 -21.63 62.47 50.80
C PRO A 4 -21.11 61.03 50.89
N SER A 5 -21.35 60.24 49.84
CA SER A 5 -20.67 58.96 49.65
C SER A 5 -19.21 59.24 49.29
N ALA A 6 -18.34 58.98 50.26
CA ALA A 6 -16.90 59.02 50.08
C ALA A 6 -16.46 57.96 49.06
N SER A 7 -15.70 58.43 48.08
CA SER A 7 -14.94 57.67 47.11
C SER A 7 -14.06 56.62 47.81
N ALA A 8 -14.38 55.35 47.66
CA ALA A 8 -13.50 54.25 48.05
C ALA A 8 -12.71 53.80 46.82
N SER A 9 -11.60 54.47 46.57
CA SER A 9 -10.49 53.97 45.76
C SER A 9 -9.93 52.69 46.38
N SER A 10 -10.27 51.52 45.84
CA SER A 10 -9.60 50.26 46.16
C SER A 10 -8.59 49.90 45.06
N SER A 11 -7.49 50.65 45.04
CA SER A 11 -6.32 50.41 44.18
C SER A 11 -5.31 49.43 44.79
N GLY A 12 -5.79 48.40 45.49
CA GLY A 12 -4.95 47.33 46.03
C GLY A 12 -5.67 46.00 45.83
N GLN A 13 -5.17 45.16 44.93
CA GLN A 13 -5.70 43.81 44.78
C GLN A 13 -5.59 43.09 46.13
N SER A 14 -6.70 42.49 46.58
CA SER A 14 -6.73 41.72 47.82
C SER A 14 -5.76 40.53 47.71
N PRO A 15 -4.99 40.21 48.77
CA PRO A 15 -3.95 39.17 48.73
C PRO A 15 -4.49 37.78 48.35
N ALA A 16 -5.76 37.49 48.66
CA ALA A 16 -6.44 36.28 48.22
C ALA A 16 -6.63 36.18 46.69
N LEU A 17 -6.78 37.30 45.99
CA LEU A 17 -6.86 37.32 44.53
C LEU A 17 -5.50 37.07 43.89
N LEU A 18 -4.42 37.59 44.48
CA LEU A 18 -3.05 37.34 44.02
C LEU A 18 -2.68 35.86 44.10
N ALA A 19 -3.02 35.20 45.22
CA ALA A 19 -2.80 33.76 45.38
C ALA A 19 -3.57 32.93 44.32
N ARG A 20 -4.83 33.27 44.04
CA ARG A 20 -5.61 32.61 42.97
C ARG A 20 -5.04 32.85 41.58
N ILE A 21 -4.49 34.04 41.33
CA ILE A 21 -3.85 34.35 40.03
C ILE A 21 -2.60 33.49 39.86
N GLU A 22 -1.79 33.30 40.90
CA GLU A 22 -0.61 32.46 40.87
C GLU A 22 -0.96 30.98 40.64
N GLU A 23 -1.97 30.47 41.36
CA GLU A 23 -2.52 29.12 41.14
C GLU A 23 -3.00 28.93 39.70
N LYS A 24 -3.77 29.88 39.16
CA LYS A 24 -4.27 29.81 37.78
C LYS A 24 -3.17 29.92 36.74
N LYS A 25 -2.07 30.63 37.01
CA LYS A 25 -0.91 30.66 36.13
C LYS A 25 -0.22 29.30 36.06
N ALA A 26 -0.03 28.64 37.21
CA ALA A 26 0.53 27.28 37.26
C ALA A 26 -0.38 26.27 36.54
N GLU A 27 -1.70 26.35 36.73
CA GLU A 27 -2.65 25.49 36.01
C GLU A 27 -2.58 25.71 34.49
N LEU A 28 -2.45 26.97 34.04
CA LEU A 28 -2.31 27.31 32.63
C LEU A 28 -1.02 26.73 32.04
N GLU A 29 0.08 26.80 32.77
CA GLU A 29 1.35 26.19 32.35
C GLU A 29 1.21 24.69 32.13
N ASN A 30 0.61 23.98 33.10
CA ASN A 30 0.32 22.55 32.96
C ASN A 30 -0.58 22.25 31.75
N LEU A 31 -1.61 23.09 31.49
CA LEU A 31 -2.49 22.91 30.33
C LEU A 31 -1.77 23.15 29.00
N LYS A 32 -0.79 24.07 28.95
CA LYS A 32 0.05 24.29 27.77
C LYS A 32 0.94 23.09 27.50
N GLU A 33 1.55 22.51 28.53
CA GLU A 33 2.34 21.28 28.40
C GLU A 33 1.48 20.13 27.89
N LEU A 34 0.29 19.92 28.47
CA LEU A 34 -0.64 18.89 27.99
C LEU A 34 -1.06 19.11 26.54
N ARG A 35 -1.31 20.36 26.12
CA ARG A 35 -1.60 20.68 24.72
C ARG A 35 -0.42 20.30 23.81
N GLU A 36 0.79 20.67 24.19
CA GLU A 36 1.99 20.39 23.40
C GLU A 36 2.23 18.88 23.27
N LEU A 37 2.13 18.15 24.38
CA LEU A 37 2.23 16.68 24.39
C LEU A 37 1.14 16.05 23.51
N SER A 38 -0.09 16.55 23.57
CA SER A 38 -1.20 16.06 22.73
C SER A 38 -0.93 16.33 21.24
N ALA A 39 -0.36 17.49 20.89
CA ALA A 39 0.03 17.81 19.53
C ALA A 39 1.18 16.91 19.03
N ALA A 40 2.16 16.62 19.89
CA ALA A 40 3.24 15.69 19.58
C ALA A 40 2.70 14.26 19.35
N VAL A 41 1.76 13.80 20.18
CA VAL A 41 1.11 12.49 19.99
C VAL A 41 0.34 12.45 18.67
N ALA A 42 -0.41 13.50 18.32
CA ALA A 42 -1.11 13.56 17.04
C ALA A 42 -0.15 13.43 15.85
N THR A 43 0.96 14.17 15.87
CA THR A 43 2.02 14.07 14.86
C THR A 43 2.59 12.65 14.76
N GLN A 44 2.78 11.97 15.90
CA GLN A 44 3.25 10.59 15.91
C GLN A 44 2.22 9.61 15.34
N MET A 45 0.92 9.84 15.57
CA MET A 45 -0.14 9.02 14.98
C MET A 45 -0.19 9.16 13.45
N GLU A 46 -0.03 10.37 12.93
CA GLU A 46 0.06 10.62 11.47
C GLU A 46 1.29 9.91 10.86
N ALA A 47 2.45 10.00 11.53
CA ALA A 47 3.65 9.30 11.07
C ALA A 47 3.51 7.77 11.13
N LEU A 48 2.77 7.25 12.11
CA LEU A 48 2.47 5.82 12.23
C LEU A 48 1.52 5.37 11.11
N GLU A 49 0.50 6.16 10.79
CA GLU A 49 -0.42 5.91 9.68
C GLU A 49 0.34 5.76 8.36
N GLN A 50 1.27 6.67 8.06
CA GLN A 50 2.09 6.58 6.85
C GLN A 50 2.91 5.28 6.81
N LYS A 51 3.48 4.86 7.95
CA LYS A 51 4.22 3.59 8.03
C LYS A 51 3.31 2.37 7.83
N LEU A 52 2.09 2.41 8.35
CA LEU A 52 1.10 1.35 8.13
C LEU A 52 0.67 1.28 6.66
N SER A 53 0.50 2.43 6.00
CA SER A 53 0.24 2.48 4.55
C SER A 53 1.36 1.79 3.78
N THR A 54 2.63 2.18 4.02
CA THR A 54 3.78 1.55 3.35
C THR A 54 3.85 0.03 3.60
N LEU A 55 3.53 -0.41 4.81
CA LEU A 55 3.49 -1.84 5.14
C LEU A 55 2.36 -2.54 4.37
N SER A 56 1.17 -1.94 4.30
CA SER A 56 0.04 -2.45 3.53
C SER A 56 0.40 -2.62 2.05
N ASP A 57 0.96 -1.59 1.43
CA ASP A 57 1.38 -1.60 0.02
C ASP A 57 2.44 -2.69 -0.22
N GLY A 58 3.40 -2.84 0.70
CA GLY A 58 4.40 -3.91 0.66
C GLY A 58 3.78 -5.31 0.73
N THR A 59 2.74 -5.50 1.56
CA THR A 59 2.04 -6.79 1.65
C THR A 59 1.24 -7.11 0.39
N GLU A 60 0.65 -6.12 -0.28
CA GLU A 60 -0.02 -6.30 -1.56
C GLU A 60 0.97 -6.70 -2.66
N ALA A 61 2.14 -6.05 -2.71
CA ALA A 61 3.20 -6.42 -3.65
C ALA A 61 3.67 -7.87 -3.45
N ILE A 62 3.86 -8.31 -2.20
CA ILE A 62 4.21 -9.70 -1.90
C ILE A 62 3.08 -10.66 -2.30
N ALA A 63 1.81 -10.30 -2.05
CA ALA A 63 0.67 -11.11 -2.46
C ALA A 63 0.62 -11.29 -3.98
N ALA A 64 0.90 -10.24 -4.76
CA ALA A 64 0.99 -10.30 -6.21
C ALA A 64 2.11 -11.24 -6.68
N VAL A 65 3.30 -11.17 -6.06
CA VAL A 65 4.41 -12.08 -6.34
C VAL A 65 4.00 -13.52 -6.04
N VAL A 66 3.49 -13.81 -4.83
CA VAL A 66 3.07 -15.17 -4.46
C VAL A 66 1.98 -15.69 -5.41
N GLY A 67 1.02 -14.85 -5.81
CA GLY A 67 0.02 -15.18 -6.81
C GLY A 67 0.60 -15.54 -8.17
N ASN A 68 1.62 -14.79 -8.63
CA ASN A 68 2.36 -15.11 -9.86
C ASN A 68 3.07 -16.47 -9.73
N TRP A 69 3.86 -16.68 -8.68
CA TRP A 69 4.59 -17.92 -8.45
C TRP A 69 3.66 -19.14 -8.35
N HIS A 70 2.49 -18.98 -7.73
CA HIS A 70 1.45 -20.02 -7.69
C HIS A 70 0.99 -20.43 -9.10
N ASN A 71 0.76 -19.45 -9.99
CA ASN A 71 0.38 -19.72 -11.37
C ASN A 71 1.50 -20.43 -12.16
N VAL A 72 2.75 -20.00 -11.99
CA VAL A 72 3.93 -20.62 -12.62
C VAL A 72 4.08 -22.08 -12.18
N LEU A 73 4.05 -22.34 -10.86
CA LEU A 73 4.18 -23.69 -10.32
C LEU A 73 3.04 -24.60 -10.74
N ARG A 74 1.80 -24.08 -10.82
CA ARG A 74 0.65 -24.82 -11.35
C ARG A 74 0.83 -25.16 -12.83
N ALA A 75 1.26 -24.20 -13.65
CA ALA A 75 1.50 -24.44 -15.08
C ALA A 75 2.57 -25.52 -15.30
N ILE A 76 3.67 -25.46 -14.54
CA ILE A 76 4.72 -26.49 -14.56
C ILE A 76 4.17 -27.85 -14.14
N SER A 77 3.39 -27.91 -13.05
CA SER A 77 2.80 -29.17 -12.57
C SER A 77 1.86 -29.80 -13.61
N MET A 78 1.00 -28.99 -14.25
CA MET A 78 0.11 -29.45 -15.33
C MET A 78 0.89 -29.96 -16.55
N ALA A 79 1.97 -29.27 -16.94
CA ALA A 79 2.82 -29.70 -18.04
C ALA A 79 3.60 -30.99 -17.71
N SER A 80 4.23 -31.05 -16.53
CA SER A 80 5.06 -32.18 -16.08
C SER A 80 4.24 -33.45 -15.88
N SER A 81 3.03 -33.35 -15.32
CA SER A 81 2.12 -34.50 -15.16
C SER A 81 1.65 -35.06 -16.49
N LYS A 82 1.38 -34.19 -17.48
CA LYS A 82 1.05 -34.62 -18.85
C LYS A 82 2.21 -35.37 -19.49
N LEU A 83 3.45 -34.88 -19.31
CA LEU A 83 4.67 -35.52 -19.82
C LEU A 83 4.92 -36.90 -19.18
N ALA A 84 4.71 -37.03 -17.87
CA ALA A 84 4.84 -38.29 -17.16
C ALA A 84 3.76 -39.31 -17.57
N LYS A 85 2.53 -38.84 -17.83
CA LYS A 85 1.41 -39.67 -18.31
C LYS A 85 1.68 -40.25 -19.70
N THR A 86 2.25 -39.48 -20.63
CA THR A 86 2.65 -39.98 -21.96
C THR A 86 3.86 -40.93 -21.90
N ALA A 87 4.75 -40.78 -20.91
CA ALA A 87 5.91 -41.67 -20.74
C ALA A 87 5.55 -43.05 -20.13
N ALA A 88 4.50 -43.12 -19.31
CA ALA A 88 4.11 -44.32 -18.57
C ALA A 88 3.20 -45.30 -19.35
N ASP A 89 2.55 -44.84 -20.42
CA ASP A 89 1.66 -45.67 -21.25
C ASP A 89 1.98 -45.49 -22.75
N PRO A 90 2.97 -46.23 -23.28
CA PRO A 90 3.41 -46.10 -24.68
C PRO A 90 2.36 -46.59 -25.69
N THR A 91 1.32 -47.30 -25.23
CA THR A 91 0.20 -47.77 -26.06
C THR A 91 -0.76 -46.65 -26.45
N ASN A 92 -0.85 -45.58 -25.65
CA ASN A 92 -1.62 -44.35 -25.96
C ASN A 92 -0.77 -43.30 -26.71
N ALA A 93 0.55 -43.48 -26.83
CA ALA A 93 1.43 -42.53 -27.50
C ALA A 93 1.21 -42.46 -29.03
N SER A 94 0.62 -43.49 -29.63
CA SER A 94 0.45 -43.66 -31.07
C SER A 94 -0.90 -43.14 -31.61
N GLU A 95 -1.90 -42.91 -30.76
CA GLU A 95 -3.21 -42.39 -31.19
C GLU A 95 -3.37 -40.88 -30.90
N ASP A 96 -2.75 -40.35 -29.83
CA ASP A 96 -2.86 -38.93 -29.46
C ASP A 96 -1.89 -37.97 -30.17
N SER A 97 -0.86 -38.49 -30.85
CA SER A 97 0.08 -37.66 -31.62
C SER A 97 -0.50 -37.14 -32.94
N THR A 98 -1.73 -37.53 -33.30
CA THR A 98 -2.50 -37.02 -34.45
C THR A 98 -3.70 -36.15 -34.06
N GLY A 99 -3.95 -35.98 -32.74
CA GLY A 99 -4.97 -35.05 -32.26
C GLY A 99 -4.58 -33.59 -32.53
N PRO A 100 -5.54 -32.68 -32.81
CA PRO A 100 -5.24 -31.29 -33.07
C PRO A 100 -4.49 -30.69 -31.87
N LEU A 101 -3.36 -30.03 -32.13
CA LEU A 101 -2.60 -29.34 -31.09
C LEU A 101 -3.53 -28.32 -30.39
N PRO A 102 -3.41 -28.18 -29.06
CA PRO A 102 -4.15 -27.16 -28.35
C PRO A 102 -3.79 -25.77 -28.92
N GLN A 103 -4.79 -24.91 -29.08
CA GLN A 103 -4.58 -23.54 -29.52
C GLN A 103 -3.63 -22.81 -28.56
N THR A 104 -2.71 -22.02 -29.11
CA THR A 104 -1.66 -21.29 -28.38
C THR A 104 -2.16 -19.97 -27.78
N LEU A 105 -3.44 -19.90 -27.42
CA LEU A 105 -4.04 -18.67 -26.92
C LEU A 105 -3.55 -18.37 -25.51
N VAL A 106 -2.83 -17.25 -25.37
CA VAL A 106 -2.30 -16.76 -24.08
C VAL A 106 -2.90 -15.40 -23.75
N ARG A 107 -3.05 -15.12 -22.45
CA ARG A 107 -3.49 -13.81 -21.98
C ARG A 107 -2.28 -12.92 -21.78
N ILE A 108 -2.29 -11.78 -22.44
CA ILE A 108 -1.27 -10.74 -22.30
C ILE A 108 -1.96 -9.48 -21.80
N PRO A 109 -1.46 -8.81 -20.76
CA PRO A 109 -2.05 -7.56 -20.31
C PRO A 109 -2.00 -6.51 -21.43
N THR A 110 -3.07 -5.74 -21.56
CA THR A 110 -3.26 -4.83 -22.71
C THR A 110 -2.24 -3.69 -22.72
N GLU A 111 -1.70 -3.30 -21.56
CA GLU A 111 -0.59 -2.33 -21.48
C GLU A 111 0.69 -2.78 -22.21
N HIS A 112 0.92 -4.09 -22.38
CA HIS A 112 2.09 -4.63 -23.09
C HIS A 112 1.86 -4.86 -24.58
N ALA A 113 0.63 -4.69 -25.08
CA ALA A 113 0.26 -4.98 -26.46
C ALA A 113 1.08 -4.20 -27.51
N PRO A 114 1.37 -2.89 -27.36
CA PRO A 114 2.13 -2.14 -28.36
C PRO A 114 3.57 -2.64 -28.52
N ALA A 115 4.22 -3.00 -27.41
CA ALA A 115 5.60 -3.49 -27.42
C ALA A 115 5.72 -4.87 -28.08
N LEU A 116 4.71 -5.72 -27.90
CA LEU A 116 4.66 -7.03 -28.54
C LEU A 116 4.32 -6.96 -30.02
N GLN A 117 3.46 -6.03 -30.41
CA GLN A 117 3.15 -5.82 -31.82
C GLN A 117 4.39 -5.34 -32.60
N ALA A 118 5.16 -4.41 -32.03
CA ALA A 118 6.43 -3.98 -32.61
C ALA A 118 7.47 -5.12 -32.69
N GLN A 119 7.52 -6.01 -31.69
CA GLN A 119 8.40 -7.19 -31.72
C GLN A 119 7.95 -8.23 -32.75
N ALA A 120 6.65 -8.43 -32.92
CA ALA A 120 6.10 -9.35 -33.92
C ALA A 120 6.40 -8.86 -35.34
N GLU A 121 6.16 -7.58 -35.62
CA GLU A 121 6.47 -6.95 -36.92
C GLU A 121 7.98 -7.01 -37.23
N ALA A 122 8.84 -6.80 -36.23
CA ALA A 122 10.30 -6.91 -36.39
C ALA A 122 10.77 -8.35 -36.63
N ALA A 123 10.15 -9.34 -35.99
CA ALA A 123 10.45 -10.76 -36.20
C ALA A 123 10.00 -11.24 -37.59
N GLU A 124 8.86 -10.73 -38.08
CA GLU A 124 8.35 -11.03 -39.42
C GLU A 124 9.25 -10.42 -40.50
N ALA A 125 9.66 -9.16 -40.35
CA ALA A 125 10.60 -8.51 -41.26
C ALA A 125 11.98 -9.21 -41.31
N ALA A 126 12.48 -9.69 -40.17
CA ALA A 126 13.75 -10.44 -40.12
C ALA A 126 13.66 -11.81 -40.80
N ALA A 127 12.49 -12.46 -40.76
CA ALA A 127 12.26 -13.72 -41.45
C ALA A 127 12.18 -13.54 -42.98
N GLU A 128 11.62 -12.42 -43.45
CA GLU A 128 11.56 -12.09 -44.89
C GLU A 128 12.93 -11.73 -45.48
N GLU A 129 13.83 -11.11 -44.69
CA GLU A 129 15.21 -10.83 -45.11
C GLU A 129 16.10 -12.10 -45.19
N GLU A 130 15.83 -13.13 -44.38
CA GLU A 130 16.55 -14.41 -44.43
C GLU A 130 16.13 -15.31 -45.62
N GLU A 131 14.97 -15.05 -46.22
CA GLU A 131 14.42 -15.83 -47.33
C GLU A 131 14.72 -15.21 -48.74
N SER A 132 15.43 -14.07 -48.78
CA SER A 132 15.80 -13.30 -49.99
C SER A 132 17.27 -13.43 -50.39
#